data_AF-A0A2D7SIY6-F1
#
_entry.id   AF-A0A2D7SIY6-F1
#
_cell.length_a   1.000
_cell.length_b   1.000
_cell.length_c   1.000
_cell.angle_alpha   90.00
_cell.angle_beta   90.00
_cell.angle_gamma   90.00
#
_symmetry.space_group_name_H-M   'P 1'
#
loop_
_entity.id
_entity.type
_entity.pdbx_description
1 polymer ?
#
loop_
_entity_poly.entity_id
_entity_poly.type
_entity_poly.pdbx_seq_one_letter_code
_entity_poly.pdbx_strand_id
1 'polypeptide(L)' 'VVTKDVESYTIVAGNPAKIIRRRFSEKVSIQLSEIQWWNWSHEKIGSSLDDFRNLSVEDFISKYK' A
#
# COMPACT_ATOMS: atom_id res chain seq x y z
N VAL A 1 -7.95 19.85 -6.44
CA VAL A 1 -7.39 19.19 -7.64
C VAL A 1 -5.94 18.79 -7.40
N VAL A 2 -5.54 17.59 -7.81
CA VAL A 2 -4.14 17.13 -7.74
C VAL A 2 -3.44 17.63 -9.00
N THR A 3 -2.42 18.47 -8.82
CA THR A 3 -1.69 19.12 -9.93
C THR A 3 -0.22 18.71 -9.99
N LYS A 4 0.22 17.84 -9.08
CA LYS A 4 1.60 17.37 -8.93
C LYS A 4 1.61 15.88 -8.66
N ASP A 5 2.75 15.25 -8.90
CA ASP A 5 2.97 13.84 -8.58
C ASP A 5 2.74 13.58 -7.08
N VAL A 6 2.21 12.39 -6.78
CA VAL A 6 1.91 11.93 -5.43
C VAL A 6 2.68 10.62 -5.20
N GLU A 7 3.56 10.63 -4.20
CA GLU A 7 4.31 9.44 -3.80
C GLU A 7 3.37 8.29 -3.37
N SER A 8 3.80 7.05 -3.64
CA SER A 8 3.10 5.84 -3.20
C SER A 8 2.74 5.91 -1.72
N TYR A 9 1.51 5.51 -1.39
CA TYR A 9 0.98 5.52 -0.02
C TYR A 9 0.90 6.91 0.65
N THR A 10 0.88 8.01 -0.10
CA THR A 10 0.69 9.36 0.45
C THR A 10 -0.78 9.81 0.41
N ILE A 11 -1.26 10.37 1.52
CA ILE A 11 -2.59 10.98 1.63
C ILE A 11 -2.47 12.46 1.29
N VAL A 12 -3.20 12.91 0.27
CA VAL A 12 -3.29 14.30 -0.16
C VAL A 12 -4.74 14.78 -0.14
N ALA A 13 -4.98 16.07 0.10
CA ALA A 13 -6.31 16.67 -0.11
C ALA A 13 -6.22 18.17 -0.42
N GLY A 14 -7.34 18.73 -0.89
CA GLY A 14 -7.50 20.17 -1.14
C GLY A 14 -7.48 20.58 -2.62
N ASN A 15 -7.62 21.89 -2.86
CA ASN A 15 -7.57 22.50 -4.18
C ASN A 15 -6.70 23.79 -4.18
N PRO A 16 -5.42 23.73 -4.60
CA PRO A 16 -4.68 22.54 -5.05
C PRO A 16 -4.35 21.58 -3.90
N ALA A 17 -4.15 20.31 -4.24
CA ALA A 17 -3.90 19.26 -3.26
C ALA A 17 -2.55 19.47 -2.53
N LYS A 18 -2.55 19.25 -1.21
CA LYS A 18 -1.36 19.26 -0.36
C LYS A 18 -1.21 17.91 0.34
N ILE A 19 0.04 17.53 0.64
CA ILE A 19 0.36 16.35 1.44
C ILE A 19 -0.19 16.55 2.85
N ILE A 20 -0.98 15.58 3.33
CA ILE A 20 -1.48 15.54 4.70
C ILE A 20 -0.57 14.67 5.55
N ARG A 21 -0.38 13.43 5.13
CA ARG A 21 0.46 12.43 5.83
C ARG A 21 0.68 11.21 4.94
N ARG A 22 1.59 10.32 5.34
CA ARG A 22 1.73 9.00 4.73
C ARG A 22 0.76 7.99 5.38
N ARG A 23 0.29 7.00 4.62
CA ARG A 23 -0.54 5.89 5.11
C ARG A 23 0.28 4.93 5.96
N PHE A 24 1.52 4.68 5.54
CA PHE A 24 2.48 3.82 6.20
C PHE A 24 3.83 4.52 6.33
N SER A 25 4.75 3.93 7.10
CA SER A 25 6.14 4.35 7.07
C SER A 25 6.73 4.15 5.67
N GLU A 26 7.81 4.90 5.39
CA GLU A 26 8.50 4.78 4.10
C GLU A 26 9.03 3.36 3.88
N LYS A 27 9.59 2.75 4.92
CA LYS A 27 10.04 1.35 4.91
C LYS A 27 8.92 0.38 4.52
N VAL A 28 7.76 0.47 5.17
CA VAL A 28 6.59 -0.39 4.86
C VAL A 28 6.10 -0.16 3.43
N SER A 29 6.09 1.09 2.98
CA SER A 29 5.65 1.46 1.63
C SER A 29 6.54 0.86 0.54
N ILE A 30 7.86 0.87 0.75
CA ILE A 30 8.85 0.24 -0.12
C ILE A 30 8.62 -1.28 -0.16
N GLN A 31 8.53 -1.94 1.00
CA GLN A 31 8.34 -3.39 1.08
C GLN A 31 7.04 -3.85 0.43
N LEU A 32 5.92 -3.13 0.64
CA LEU A 32 4.66 -3.43 -0.07
C LEU A 32 4.79 -3.24 -1.59
N SER A 33 5.58 -2.26 -2.03
CA SER A 33 5.84 -2.01 -3.46
C SER A 33 6.75 -3.05 -4.09
N GLU A 34 7.57 -3.76 -3.31
CA GLU A 34 8.32 -4.94 -3.75
C GLU A 34 7.41 -6.16 -3.93
N ILE A 35 6.46 -6.36 -2.99
CA ILE A 35 5.54 -7.50 -3.00
C ILE A 35 4.59 -7.46 -4.22
N GLN A 36 4.17 -6.25 -4.62
CA GLN A 36 3.29 -6.00 -5.76
C GLN A 36 2.08 -6.93 -5.78
N TRP A 37 1.37 -7.04 -4.67
CA TRP A 37 0.25 -7.99 -4.53
C TRP A 37 -0.84 -7.79 -5.60
N TRP A 38 -0.95 -6.58 -6.16
CA TRP A 38 -1.83 -6.27 -7.28
C TRP A 38 -1.45 -6.96 -8.60
N ASN A 39 -0.20 -7.42 -8.75
CA ASN A 39 0.28 -8.19 -9.90
C ASN A 39 0.11 -9.71 -9.71
N TRP A 40 -0.40 -10.17 -8.57
CA TRP A 40 -0.63 -11.58 -8.33
C TRP A 40 -1.77 -12.13 -9.18
N SER A 41 -1.75 -13.43 -9.46
CA SER A 41 -2.88 -14.10 -10.10
C SER A 41 -4.16 -13.96 -9.26
N HIS A 42 -5.31 -14.02 -9.92
CA HIS A 42 -6.60 -13.94 -9.24
C HIS A 42 -6.76 -15.03 -8.16
N GLU A 43 -6.28 -16.24 -8.44
CA GLU A 43 -6.26 -17.36 -7.50
C GLU A 43 -5.44 -17.05 -6.25
N LYS A 44 -4.24 -16.48 -6.42
CA LYS A 44 -3.36 -16.11 -5.32
C LYS A 44 -4.00 -15.01 -4.47
N ILE A 45 -4.59 -13.99 -5.10
CA ILE A 45 -5.35 -12.94 -4.40
C ILE A 45 -6.51 -13.54 -3.61
N GLY A 46 -7.26 -14.48 -4.22
CA GLY A 46 -8.36 -15.18 -3.56
C GLY A 46 -7.91 -15.94 -2.32
N SER A 47 -6.79 -16.67 -2.42
CA SER A 47 -6.22 -17.42 -1.29
C SER A 47 -5.63 -16.54 -0.18
N SER A 48 -5.25 -15.30 -0.47
CA SER A 48 -4.66 -14.36 0.50
C SER A 48 -5.68 -13.39 1.11
N LEU A 49 -6.98 -13.56 0.85
CA LEU A 49 -8.01 -12.62 1.32
C LEU A 49 -8.07 -12.52 2.85
N ASP A 50 -7.90 -13.64 3.55
CA ASP A 50 -7.90 -13.63 5.01
C ASP A 50 -6.67 -12.91 5.57
N ASP A 51 -5.54 -12.99 4.87
CA ASP A 51 -4.33 -12.28 5.26
C ASP A 51 -4.49 -10.76 5.11
N PHE A 52 -5.10 -10.27 4.02
CA PHE A 52 -5.37 -8.84 3.84
C PHE A 52 -6.30 -8.26 4.90
N ARG A 53 -7.21 -9.07 5.45
CA ARG A 53 -8.23 -8.62 6.40
C ARG A 53 -7.76 -8.70 7.84
N ASN A 54 -6.94 -9.69 8.17
CA ASN A 54 -6.63 -10.04 9.54
C ASN A 54 -5.18 -9.76 9.94
N LEU A 55 -4.23 -9.71 9.00
CA LEU A 55 -2.84 -9.41 9.34
C LEU A 55 -2.61 -7.90 9.46
N SER A 56 -1.71 -7.54 10.37
CA SER A 56 -1.08 -6.22 10.33
C SER A 56 -0.26 -6.09 9.04
N VAL A 57 0.06 -4.85 8.65
CA VAL A 57 0.86 -4.63 7.45
C VAL A 57 2.28 -5.20 7.60
N GLU A 58 2.82 -5.18 8.82
CA GLU A 58 4.12 -5.74 9.17
C GLU A 58 4.11 -7.27 9.05
N ASP A 59 3.08 -7.94 9.58
CA ASP A 59 2.94 -9.40 9.50
C ASP A 59 2.69 -9.85 8.05
N PHE A 60 1.88 -9.09 7.31
CA PHE A 60 1.66 -9.32 5.88
C PHE A 60 2.98 -9.24 5.10
N ILE A 61 3.78 -8.20 5.35
CA ILE A 61 5.11 -8.08 4.73
C ILE A 61 6.00 -9.27 5.12
N SER A 62 6.03 -9.65 6.40
CA SER A 62 6.86 -10.76 6.86
C SER A 62 6.47 -12.12 6.24
N LYS A 63 5.20 -12.29 5.85
CA LYS A 63 4.70 -13.53 5.22
C LYS A 63 5.03 -13.62 3.74
N TYR A 64 5.08 -12.48 3.03
CA TYR A 64 5.13 -12.42 1.56
C TYR A 64 6.41 -11.83 0.99
N LYS A 65 7.34 -11.40 1.84
CA LYS A 65 8.70 -10.99 1.49
C LYS A 65 9.68 -12.15 1.72
#